data_AF-A0A662DE69-F1
#
_entry.id   AF-A0A662DE69-F1
#
_cell.length_a   1.000
_cell.length_b   1.000
_cell.length_c   1.000
_cell.angle_alpha   90.00
_cell.angle_beta   90.00
_cell.angle_gamma   90.00
#
_symmetry.space_group_name_H-M   'P 1'
#
loop_
_entity.id
_entity.type
_entity.pdbx_description
1 polymer ?
#
loop_
_entity_poly.entity_id
_entity_poly.type
_entity_poly.pdbx_seq_one_letter_code
_entity_poly.pdbx_strand_id
1 'polypeptide(L)'
;AIPFFHMAIGELDGELGAWRLVKGGMGGITQALASFARSRGVEIRTDAPVEEIRIENGRAVGVELRDGETLSSRCVLANTDPKRTFLKLVERGDLDEGFVRDIEQLRMGHSSMKVNLALRALPDIRFPELRDSDRWSRSNISIFPDIEGLEANYTAAAAGRLPQDPRLEITIPSTIDESLAPPGQHVMSVLAKYYPYELADGLHWDDIKEDVADRIVSYMAKLMPNLADVIIGRQTISPLDLETVYGLTESDIFHGRHDLDQLFSLRPHPRAAQYRTPIAHLYLCGSGAHPGGGVTGAPGHNAARRVISDLKRR
;
A
#
# COMPACT_ATOMS: atom_id res chain seq x y z
N ALA A 1 10.24 13.29 5.51
CA ALA A 1 11.57 12.67 5.67
C ALA A 1 11.52 11.22 6.17
N ILE A 2 10.84 10.90 7.28
CA ILE A 2 10.89 9.54 7.87
C ILE A 2 10.30 8.41 6.99
N PRO A 3 9.19 8.60 6.23
CA PRO A 3 8.74 7.59 5.28
C PRO A 3 9.79 7.24 4.21
N PHE A 4 10.68 8.19 3.87
CA PHE A 4 11.77 7.96 2.92
C PHE A 4 12.91 7.16 3.55
N PHE A 5 13.23 7.40 4.83
CA PHE A 5 14.19 6.56 5.56
C PHE A 5 13.69 5.12 5.68
N HIS A 6 12.40 4.88 5.88
CA HIS A 6 11.85 3.53 5.91
C HIS A 6 12.20 2.71 4.64
N MET A 7 12.24 3.35 3.46
CA MET A 7 12.63 2.69 2.22
C MET A 7 14.14 2.43 2.10
N ALA A 8 14.96 3.15 2.86
CA ALA A 8 16.42 3.02 2.88
C ALA A 8 16.94 2.06 3.97
N ILE A 9 16.05 1.55 4.84
CA ILE A 9 16.41 0.65 5.97
C ILE A 9 16.35 -0.83 5.57
N GLY A 10 15.72 -1.17 4.44
CA GLY A 10 15.68 -2.55 3.94
C GLY A 10 17.07 -3.06 3.54
N GLU A 11 17.32 -4.36 3.69
CA GLU A 11 18.52 -5.02 3.18
C GLU A 11 18.09 -6.15 2.25
N LEU A 12 18.81 -6.32 1.14
CA LEU A 12 18.68 -7.50 0.30
C LEU A 12 20.06 -8.01 -0.07
N ASP A 13 20.31 -9.29 0.19
CA ASP A 13 21.59 -9.96 -0.10
C ASP A 13 22.84 -9.23 0.45
N GLY A 14 22.73 -8.63 1.65
CA GLY A 14 23.83 -7.87 2.26
C GLY A 14 23.93 -6.40 1.82
N GLU A 15 23.10 -5.97 0.87
CA GLU A 15 23.08 -4.59 0.37
C GLU A 15 21.99 -3.77 1.06
N LEU A 16 22.41 -2.80 1.88
CA LEU A 16 21.52 -1.85 2.52
C LEU A 16 20.86 -0.92 1.49
N GLY A 17 19.56 -0.70 1.65
CA GLY A 17 18.73 0.11 0.77
C GLY A 17 18.47 -0.51 -0.60
N ALA A 18 18.87 -1.76 -0.84
CA ALA A 18 18.70 -2.40 -2.13
C ALA A 18 17.24 -2.79 -2.40
N TRP A 19 16.82 -2.58 -3.64
CA TRP A 19 15.54 -3.00 -4.18
C TRP A 19 15.78 -3.94 -5.37
N ARG A 20 14.89 -4.91 -5.55
CA ARG A 20 14.89 -5.83 -6.70
C ARG A 20 13.49 -6.04 -7.23
N LEU A 21 13.42 -6.38 -8.51
CA LEU A 21 12.18 -6.83 -9.15
C LEU A 21 12.05 -8.34 -8.98
N VAL A 22 10.81 -8.77 -8.78
CA VAL A 22 10.46 -10.18 -8.65
C VAL A 22 10.19 -10.73 -10.03
N LYS A 23 10.80 -11.88 -10.35
CA LYS A 23 10.47 -12.61 -11.57
C LYS A 23 9.02 -13.12 -11.50
N GLY A 24 8.23 -12.90 -12.56
CA GLY A 24 6.78 -13.09 -12.58
C GLY A 24 6.01 -11.95 -11.93
N GLY A 25 6.69 -10.86 -11.52
CA GLY A 25 6.10 -9.70 -10.89
C GLY A 25 5.73 -9.92 -9.41
N MET A 26 5.17 -8.89 -8.78
CA MET A 26 4.84 -8.93 -7.34
C MET A 26 3.80 -10.00 -6.97
N GLY A 27 2.94 -10.40 -7.92
CA GLY A 27 2.04 -11.55 -7.75
C GLY A 27 2.79 -12.86 -7.53
N GLY A 28 4.01 -13.01 -8.04
CA GLY A 28 4.84 -14.20 -7.81
C GLY A 28 5.13 -14.44 -6.33
N ILE A 29 5.44 -13.37 -5.56
CA ILE A 29 5.67 -13.48 -4.11
C ILE A 29 4.39 -13.99 -3.42
N THR A 30 3.24 -13.36 -3.69
CA THR A 30 2.00 -13.69 -2.99
C THR A 30 1.54 -15.11 -3.34
N GLN A 31 1.69 -15.55 -4.59
CA GLN A 31 1.38 -16.91 -5.01
C GLN A 31 2.33 -17.95 -4.39
N ALA A 32 3.63 -17.65 -4.28
CA ALA A 32 4.58 -18.52 -3.60
C ALA A 32 4.24 -18.69 -2.11
N LEU A 33 3.90 -17.60 -1.42
CA LEU A 33 3.45 -17.63 -0.03
C LEU A 33 2.15 -18.42 0.13
N ALA A 34 1.17 -18.20 -0.76
CA ALA A 34 -0.10 -18.93 -0.74
C ALA A 34 0.10 -20.43 -0.98
N SER A 35 0.95 -20.80 -1.94
CA SER A 35 1.31 -22.19 -2.22
C SER A 35 1.96 -22.86 -1.00
N PHE A 36 2.94 -22.19 -0.39
CA PHE A 36 3.58 -22.70 0.83
C PHE A 36 2.57 -22.85 1.97
N ALA A 37 1.72 -21.85 2.22
CA ALA A 37 0.69 -21.91 3.25
C ALA A 37 -0.27 -23.09 3.04
N ARG A 38 -0.77 -23.29 1.81
CA ARG A 38 -1.63 -24.43 1.45
C ARG A 38 -0.92 -25.77 1.68
N SER A 39 0.37 -25.87 1.36
CA SER A 39 1.17 -27.09 1.64
C SER A 39 1.28 -27.41 3.14
N ARG A 40 1.03 -26.43 4.01
CA ARG A 40 0.97 -26.57 5.47
C ARG A 40 -0.46 -26.75 6.00
N GLY A 41 -1.44 -26.95 5.13
CA GLY A 41 -2.85 -27.14 5.50
C GLY A 41 -3.60 -25.84 5.78
N VAL A 42 -3.07 -24.68 5.40
CA VAL A 42 -3.80 -23.41 5.52
C VAL A 42 -4.86 -23.33 4.42
N GLU A 43 -6.10 -23.07 4.84
CA GLU A 43 -7.20 -22.73 3.95
C GLU A 43 -7.13 -21.24 3.57
N ILE A 44 -7.30 -20.94 2.28
CA ILE A 44 -7.33 -19.57 1.76
C ILE A 44 -8.64 -19.40 1.00
N ARG A 45 -9.53 -18.57 1.54
CA ARG A 45 -10.78 -18.17 0.89
C ARG A 45 -10.61 -16.81 0.23
N THR A 46 -10.96 -16.74 -1.06
CA THR A 46 -11.14 -15.47 -1.79
C THR A 46 -12.63 -15.15 -1.85
N ASP A 47 -12.97 -13.91 -2.23
CA ASP A 47 -14.37 -13.49 -2.36
C ASP A 47 -15.19 -13.66 -1.06
N ALA A 48 -14.48 -13.65 0.08
CA ALA A 48 -15.00 -13.85 1.43
C ALA A 48 -14.72 -12.60 2.28
N PRO A 49 -15.36 -11.45 1.99
CA PRO A 49 -15.15 -10.24 2.78
C PRO A 49 -15.65 -10.46 4.21
N VAL A 50 -14.77 -10.21 5.18
CA VAL A 50 -15.14 -10.16 6.60
C VAL A 50 -15.98 -8.92 6.84
N GLU A 51 -17.15 -9.13 7.43
CA GLU A 51 -18.06 -8.05 7.85
C GLU A 51 -17.76 -7.64 9.29
N GLU A 52 -17.57 -8.62 10.20
CA GLU A 52 -17.34 -8.35 11.63
C GLU A 52 -16.32 -9.32 12.26
N ILE A 53 -15.53 -8.83 13.21
CA ILE A 53 -14.72 -9.61 14.14
C ILE A 53 -15.57 -9.84 15.38
N ARG A 54 -15.97 -11.10 15.59
CA ARG A 54 -16.84 -11.47 16.70
C ARG A 54 -16.09 -11.45 18.03
N ILE A 55 -16.65 -10.75 19.02
CA ILE A 55 -16.07 -10.57 20.34
C ILE A 55 -17.02 -11.10 21.42
N GLU A 56 -16.47 -11.87 22.36
CA GLU A 56 -17.21 -12.37 23.52
C GLU A 56 -16.38 -12.12 24.78
N ASN A 57 -16.94 -11.43 25.77
CA ASN A 57 -16.28 -11.11 27.04
C ASN A 57 -14.88 -10.45 26.84
N GLY A 58 -14.79 -9.51 25.90
CA GLY A 58 -13.55 -8.79 25.57
C GLY A 58 -12.49 -9.64 24.85
N ARG A 59 -12.89 -10.78 24.25
CA ARG A 59 -12.01 -11.68 23.50
C ARG A 59 -12.53 -11.92 22.08
N ALA A 60 -11.65 -11.82 21.08
CA ALA A 60 -11.99 -12.24 19.72
C ALA A 60 -12.14 -13.77 19.64
N VAL A 61 -13.29 -14.21 19.10
CA VAL A 61 -13.67 -15.64 19.00
C VAL A 61 -13.86 -16.12 17.56
N GLY A 62 -13.70 -15.23 16.58
CA GLY A 62 -13.92 -15.56 15.18
C GLY A 62 -14.22 -14.32 14.33
N VAL A 63 -14.76 -14.58 13.15
CA VAL A 63 -15.25 -13.55 12.23
C VAL A 63 -16.59 -13.96 11.64
N GLU A 64 -17.39 -12.97 11.26
CA GLU A 64 -18.57 -13.12 10.41
C GLU A 64 -18.23 -12.57 9.01
N LEU A 65 -18.57 -13.34 7.98
CA LEU A 65 -18.44 -12.95 6.59
C LEU A 65 -19.71 -12.23 6.13
N ARG A 66 -19.61 -11.44 5.06
CA ARG A 66 -20.75 -10.66 4.53
C ARG A 66 -21.95 -11.50 4.07
N ASP A 67 -21.72 -12.77 3.76
CA ASP A 67 -22.80 -13.71 3.42
C ASP A 67 -23.50 -14.32 4.65
N GLY A 68 -23.09 -13.92 5.86
CA GLY A 68 -23.60 -14.39 7.15
C GLY A 68 -22.90 -15.66 7.66
N GLU A 69 -21.93 -16.22 6.94
CA GLU A 69 -21.14 -17.35 7.45
C GLU A 69 -20.29 -16.90 8.65
N THR A 70 -20.32 -17.69 9.73
CA THR A 70 -19.47 -17.45 10.91
C THR A 70 -18.33 -18.46 10.98
N LEU A 71 -17.11 -17.95 11.13
CA LEU A 71 -15.90 -18.74 11.29
C LEU A 71 -15.34 -18.56 12.71
N SER A 72 -15.42 -19.60 13.53
CA SER A 72 -14.85 -19.61 14.89
C SER A 72 -13.35 -19.85 14.89
N SER A 73 -12.62 -19.18 15.79
CA SER A 73 -11.17 -19.32 15.92
C SER A 73 -10.68 -19.09 17.35
N ARG A 74 -9.45 -19.52 17.64
CA ARG A 74 -8.79 -19.27 18.93
C ARG A 74 -8.22 -17.85 19.04
N CYS A 75 -8.02 -17.18 17.92
CA CYS A 75 -7.49 -15.83 17.79
C CYS A 75 -7.70 -15.31 16.37
N VAL A 76 -7.72 -14.00 16.23
CA VAL A 76 -7.82 -13.29 14.94
C VAL A 76 -6.55 -12.46 14.73
N LEU A 77 -5.93 -12.59 13.56
CA LEU A 77 -4.81 -11.76 13.13
C LEU A 77 -5.31 -10.85 12.00
N ALA A 78 -5.44 -9.56 12.27
CA ALA A 78 -5.89 -8.55 11.31
C ALA A 78 -4.69 -8.00 10.51
N ASN A 79 -4.68 -8.30 9.21
CA ASN A 79 -3.74 -7.72 8.25
C ASN A 79 -4.26 -6.42 7.62
N THR A 80 -5.51 -6.04 7.92
CA THR A 80 -6.13 -4.76 7.57
C THR A 80 -5.43 -3.59 8.27
N ASP A 81 -5.65 -2.37 7.79
CA ASP A 81 -5.18 -1.19 8.51
C ASP A 81 -5.89 -1.01 9.88
N PRO A 82 -5.29 -0.26 10.82
CA PRO A 82 -5.86 -0.07 12.15
C PRO A 82 -7.24 0.61 12.15
N LYS A 83 -7.47 1.61 11.28
CA LYS A 83 -8.77 2.28 11.20
C LYS A 83 -9.84 1.30 10.75
N ARG A 84 -9.59 0.54 9.69
CA ARG A 84 -10.52 -0.49 9.22
C ARG A 84 -10.77 -1.55 10.29
N THR A 85 -9.72 -2.03 10.95
CA THR A 85 -9.85 -3.06 11.98
C THR A 85 -10.72 -2.59 13.14
N PHE A 86 -10.46 -1.40 13.71
CA PHE A 86 -11.12 -0.97 14.94
C PHE A 86 -12.39 -0.12 14.72
N LEU A 87 -12.54 0.52 13.56
CA LEU A 87 -13.67 1.42 13.28
C LEU A 87 -14.69 0.83 12.29
N LYS A 88 -14.37 -0.31 11.65
CA LYS A 88 -15.27 -0.98 10.69
C LYS A 88 -15.54 -2.43 11.02
N LEU A 89 -14.52 -3.19 11.41
CA LEU A 89 -14.65 -4.64 11.64
C LEU A 89 -14.91 -5.00 13.10
N VAL A 90 -14.71 -4.08 14.04
CA VAL A 90 -14.99 -4.29 15.47
C VAL A 90 -16.16 -3.42 15.84
N GLU A 91 -17.14 -3.98 16.55
CA GLU A 91 -18.27 -3.23 17.07
C GLU A 91 -17.77 -2.18 18.06
N ARG A 92 -18.25 -0.94 17.92
CA ARG A 92 -17.74 0.19 18.72
C ARG A 92 -17.89 -0.07 20.22
N GLY A 93 -18.97 -0.73 20.63
CA GLY A 93 -19.27 -1.06 22.03
C GLY A 93 -18.28 -2.01 22.69
N ASP A 94 -17.47 -2.74 21.92
CA ASP A 94 -16.41 -3.62 22.45
C ASP A 94 -15.08 -2.88 22.71
N LEU A 95 -15.03 -1.59 22.40
CA LEU A 95 -13.86 -0.75 22.55
C LEU A 95 -14.11 0.37 23.57
N ASP A 96 -13.05 0.74 24.27
CA ASP A 96 -13.04 1.92 25.13
C ASP A 96 -13.10 3.20 24.27
N GLU A 97 -14.01 4.12 24.59
CA GLU A 97 -14.23 5.36 23.82
C GLU A 97 -12.96 6.21 23.64
N GLY A 98 -12.08 6.22 24.65
CA GLY A 98 -10.78 6.87 24.54
C GLY A 98 -9.91 6.28 23.43
N PHE A 99 -9.83 4.95 23.38
CA PHE A 99 -9.11 4.24 22.32
C PHE A 99 -9.74 4.49 20.94
N VAL A 100 -11.07 4.46 20.82
CA VAL A 100 -11.76 4.72 19.54
C VAL A 100 -11.41 6.11 19.01
N ARG A 101 -11.52 7.14 19.86
CA ARG A 101 -11.16 8.52 19.50
C ARG A 101 -9.71 8.63 19.03
N ASP A 102 -8.78 7.94 19.69
CA ASP A 102 -7.37 7.97 19.31
C ASP A 102 -7.13 7.30 17.94
N ILE A 103 -7.85 6.21 17.63
CA ILE A 103 -7.78 5.57 16.31
C ILE A 103 -8.44 6.43 15.21
N GLU A 104 -9.55 7.11 15.50
CA GLU A 104 -10.17 8.07 14.57
C GLU A 104 -9.19 9.18 14.15
N GLN A 105 -8.35 9.63 15.10
CA GLN A 105 -7.33 10.65 14.89
C GLN A 105 -6.03 10.13 14.24
N LEU A 106 -5.88 8.82 14.05
CA LEU A 106 -4.72 8.27 13.36
C LEU A 106 -4.60 8.91 11.98
N ARG A 107 -3.47 9.57 11.71
CA ARG A 107 -3.28 10.24 10.43
C ARG A 107 -2.86 9.22 9.39
N MET A 108 -3.64 9.15 8.33
CA MET A 108 -3.31 8.37 7.13
C MET A 108 -2.45 9.23 6.19
N GLY A 109 -1.56 8.58 5.45
CA GLY A 109 -0.58 9.22 4.58
C GLY A 109 -1.18 9.95 3.38
N HIS A 110 -0.44 10.94 2.87
CA HIS A 110 -0.84 11.72 1.71
C HIS A 110 -0.88 10.84 0.46
N SER A 111 -2.12 10.49 0.17
CA SER A 111 -2.65 9.62 -0.85
C SER A 111 -1.91 9.61 -2.20
N SER A 112 -1.98 8.44 -2.86
CA SER A 112 -1.29 8.16 -4.12
C SER A 112 -2.30 7.86 -5.22
N MET A 113 -1.98 8.24 -6.44
CA MET A 113 -2.69 7.79 -7.63
C MET A 113 -1.79 6.81 -8.38
N LYS A 114 -2.38 5.79 -8.99
CA LYS A 114 -1.63 4.82 -9.79
C LYS A 114 -2.15 4.77 -11.22
N VAL A 115 -1.23 4.78 -12.18
CA VAL A 115 -1.52 4.64 -13.61
C VAL A 115 -0.68 3.51 -14.14
N ASN A 116 -1.32 2.42 -14.57
CA ASN A 116 -0.65 1.33 -15.28
C ASN A 116 -0.87 1.51 -16.78
N LEU A 117 0.18 1.35 -17.57
CA LEU A 117 0.16 1.50 -19.01
C LEU A 117 0.65 0.21 -19.67
N ALA A 118 -0.10 -0.27 -20.66
CA ALA A 118 0.35 -1.26 -21.63
C ALA A 118 0.90 -0.50 -22.84
N LEU A 119 2.10 -0.87 -23.28
CA LEU A 119 2.86 -0.17 -24.30
C LEU A 119 3.21 -1.12 -25.45
N ARG A 120 3.06 -0.65 -26.70
CA ARG A 120 3.45 -1.43 -27.90
C ARG A 120 4.95 -1.38 -28.22
N ALA A 121 5.69 -0.52 -27.54
CA ALA A 121 7.14 -0.34 -27.64
C ALA A 121 7.65 0.41 -26.40
N LEU A 122 8.96 0.43 -26.17
CA LEU A 122 9.53 1.26 -25.13
C LEU A 122 9.40 2.76 -25.46
N PRO A 123 9.20 3.62 -24.45
CA PRO A 123 9.27 5.05 -24.64
C PRO A 123 10.71 5.51 -24.91
N ASP A 124 10.85 6.54 -25.74
CA ASP A 124 12.11 7.18 -26.08
C ASP A 124 12.49 8.16 -24.98
N ILE A 125 13.45 7.78 -24.13
CA ILE A 125 13.93 8.64 -23.05
C ILE A 125 14.81 9.76 -23.64
N ARG A 126 14.45 11.03 -23.39
CA ARG A 126 15.22 12.19 -23.91
C ARG A 126 16.62 12.31 -23.32
N PHE A 127 16.84 11.86 -22.09
CA PHE A 127 18.13 11.99 -21.39
C PHE A 127 19.07 10.85 -21.79
N PRO A 128 20.17 11.13 -22.51
CA PRO A 128 21.10 10.10 -22.95
C PRO A 128 21.71 9.31 -21.78
N GLU A 129 21.98 9.99 -20.66
CA GLU A 129 22.56 9.37 -19.46
C GLU A 129 21.67 8.26 -18.91
N LEU A 130 20.34 8.47 -18.94
CA LEU A 130 19.38 7.46 -18.53
C LEU A 130 19.16 6.43 -19.64
N ARG A 131 19.01 6.85 -20.90
CA ARG A 131 18.80 5.94 -22.05
C ARG A 131 19.94 4.93 -22.21
N ASP A 132 21.17 5.38 -21.99
CA ASP A 132 22.40 4.62 -22.19
C ASP A 132 22.89 3.96 -20.89
N SER A 133 22.16 4.14 -19.78
CA SER A 133 22.40 3.46 -18.51
C SER A 133 22.08 1.97 -18.55
N ASP A 134 22.41 1.28 -17.47
CA ASP A 134 22.13 -0.14 -17.30
C ASP A 134 20.62 -0.43 -17.30
N ARG A 135 20.27 -1.71 -17.49
CA ARG A 135 18.86 -2.12 -17.60
C ARG A 135 18.02 -1.75 -16.36
N TRP A 136 18.60 -1.81 -15.17
CA TRP A 136 17.90 -1.52 -13.92
C TRP A 136 17.49 -0.05 -13.84
N SER A 137 18.44 0.84 -14.14
CA SER A 137 18.22 2.29 -14.15
C SER A 137 17.15 2.70 -15.17
N ARG A 138 17.09 2.04 -16.33
CA ARG A 138 16.02 2.26 -17.33
C ARG A 138 14.67 1.67 -16.94
N SER A 139 14.68 0.67 -16.07
CA SER A 139 13.47 0.02 -15.56
C SER A 139 12.86 0.78 -14.39
N ASN A 140 13.60 1.61 -13.66
CA ASN A 140 13.13 2.31 -12.46
C ASN A 140 13.53 3.77 -12.54
N ILE A 141 12.56 4.64 -12.77
CA ILE A 141 12.76 6.07 -13.02
C ILE A 141 11.96 6.84 -11.99
N SER A 142 12.63 7.73 -11.26
CA SER A 142 11.98 8.62 -10.32
C SER A 142 12.07 10.05 -10.81
N ILE A 143 10.93 10.74 -10.86
CA ILE A 143 10.84 12.15 -11.22
C ILE A 143 10.43 12.92 -9.97
N PHE A 144 11.26 13.88 -9.59
CA PHE A 144 11.03 14.73 -8.43
C PHE A 144 10.94 16.19 -8.87
N PRO A 145 9.99 16.96 -8.32
CA PRO A 145 10.13 18.41 -8.29
C PRO A 145 11.33 18.80 -7.41
N ASP A 146 11.71 20.08 -7.45
CA ASP A 146 12.58 20.65 -6.42
C ASP A 146 11.91 20.64 -5.03
N ILE A 147 12.65 21.08 -4.02
CA ILE A 147 12.19 21.01 -2.62
C ILE A 147 10.95 21.89 -2.44
N GLU A 148 10.95 23.08 -3.02
CA GLU A 148 9.84 24.03 -3.01
C GLU A 148 8.59 23.43 -3.67
N GLY A 149 8.73 22.80 -4.83
CA GLY A 149 7.64 22.11 -5.52
C GLY A 149 7.11 20.91 -4.73
N LEU A 150 7.99 20.17 -4.05
CA LEU A 150 7.59 19.06 -3.17
C LEU A 150 6.77 19.55 -1.97
N GLU A 151 7.18 20.66 -1.35
CA GLU A 151 6.44 21.29 -0.24
C GLU A 151 5.10 21.89 -0.70
N ALA A 152 5.08 22.49 -1.89
CA ALA A 152 3.86 23.00 -2.51
C ALA A 152 2.87 21.86 -2.79
N ASN A 153 3.33 20.73 -3.31
CA ASN A 153 2.50 19.54 -3.53
C ASN A 153 1.96 18.97 -2.23
N TYR A 154 2.79 18.90 -1.18
CA TYR A 154 2.36 18.47 0.15
C TYR A 154 1.21 19.35 0.66
N THR A 155 1.40 20.67 0.58
CA THR A 155 0.41 21.66 1.04
C THR A 155 -0.87 21.62 0.21
N ALA A 156 -0.76 21.47 -1.11
CA ALA A 156 -1.89 21.32 -2.01
C ALA A 156 -2.70 20.06 -1.67
N ALA A 157 -2.05 18.92 -1.50
CA ALA A 157 -2.71 17.67 -1.15
C ALA A 157 -3.40 17.75 0.23
N ALA A 158 -2.76 18.37 1.22
CA ALA A 158 -3.39 18.61 2.52
C ALA A 158 -4.65 19.50 2.43
N ALA A 159 -4.74 20.34 1.40
CA ALA A 159 -5.90 21.20 1.11
C ALA A 159 -6.87 20.58 0.09
N GLY A 160 -6.74 19.29 -0.25
CA GLY A 160 -7.60 18.61 -1.22
C GLY A 160 -7.37 19.00 -2.69
N ARG A 161 -6.25 19.67 -3.00
CA ARG A 161 -5.94 20.14 -4.36
C ARG A 161 -4.91 19.24 -5.03
N LEU A 162 -5.02 19.12 -6.35
CA LEU A 162 -4.10 18.34 -7.17
C LEU A 162 -2.71 19.00 -7.26
N PRO A 163 -1.62 18.21 -7.32
CA PRO A 163 -0.27 18.74 -7.50
C PRO A 163 -0.12 19.34 -8.90
N GLN A 164 0.71 20.39 -9.01
CA GLN A 164 1.04 21.02 -10.30
C GLN A 164 2.28 20.38 -10.93
N ASP A 165 3.30 20.05 -10.12
CA ASP A 165 4.54 19.43 -10.56
C ASP A 165 4.71 18.06 -9.91
N PRO A 166 4.15 16.99 -10.50
CA PRO A 166 3.96 15.73 -9.80
C PRO A 166 5.28 15.01 -9.49
N ARG A 167 5.37 14.44 -8.29
CA ARG A 167 6.37 13.42 -7.98
C ARG A 167 5.90 12.07 -8.49
N LEU A 168 6.68 11.45 -9.38
CA LEU A 168 6.34 10.18 -10.04
C LEU A 168 7.41 9.13 -9.76
N GLU A 169 6.98 7.93 -9.37
CA GLU A 169 7.81 6.73 -9.35
C GLU A 169 7.35 5.83 -10.50
N ILE A 170 8.22 5.55 -11.46
CA ILE A 170 7.92 4.82 -12.68
C ILE A 170 8.73 3.53 -12.72
N THR A 171 8.06 2.42 -13.01
CA THR A 171 8.72 1.14 -13.23
C THR A 171 8.27 0.50 -14.55
N ILE A 172 9.20 0.05 -15.39
CA ILE A 172 8.94 -0.73 -16.61
C ILE A 172 9.51 -2.15 -16.44
N PRO A 173 8.91 -2.99 -15.59
CA PRO A 173 9.54 -4.23 -15.13
C PRO A 173 9.73 -5.26 -16.26
N SER A 174 8.95 -5.15 -17.33
CA SER A 174 9.09 -5.97 -18.55
C SER A 174 10.44 -5.83 -19.27
N THR A 175 11.22 -4.78 -18.98
CA THR A 175 12.60 -4.63 -19.48
C THR A 175 13.61 -5.54 -18.77
N ILE A 176 13.25 -6.00 -17.58
CA ILE A 176 14.03 -6.92 -16.73
C ILE A 176 13.47 -8.34 -16.83
N ASP A 177 12.14 -8.47 -16.88
CA ASP A 177 11.46 -9.75 -16.98
C ASP A 177 10.47 -9.78 -18.15
N GLU A 178 10.92 -10.39 -19.25
CA GLU A 178 10.15 -10.52 -20.49
C GLU A 178 8.87 -11.35 -20.34
N SER A 179 8.67 -12.10 -19.25
CA SER A 179 7.42 -12.84 -19.00
C SER A 179 6.23 -11.93 -18.65
N LEU A 180 6.48 -10.65 -18.37
CA LEU A 180 5.46 -9.71 -17.93
C LEU A 180 4.67 -9.06 -19.07
N ALA A 181 5.11 -9.20 -20.32
CA ALA A 181 4.45 -8.63 -21.48
C ALA A 181 4.69 -9.49 -22.73
N PRO A 182 3.81 -9.41 -23.75
CA PRO A 182 4.07 -10.05 -25.04
C PRO A 182 5.38 -9.56 -25.69
N PRO A 183 5.99 -10.35 -26.60
CA PRO A 183 7.23 -9.95 -27.28
C PRO A 183 7.11 -8.56 -27.95
N GLY A 184 8.07 -7.67 -27.65
CA GLY A 184 8.10 -6.31 -28.16
C GLY A 184 7.15 -5.32 -27.48
N GLN A 185 6.31 -5.79 -26.55
CA GLN A 185 5.41 -4.96 -25.75
C GLN A 185 5.93 -4.82 -24.33
N HIS A 186 5.43 -3.81 -23.63
CA HIS A 186 5.90 -3.49 -22.28
C HIS A 186 4.75 -3.09 -21.36
N VAL A 187 4.94 -3.34 -20.07
CA VAL A 187 4.08 -2.79 -19.01
C VAL A 187 4.86 -1.74 -18.24
N MET A 188 4.22 -0.61 -17.97
CA MET A 188 4.74 0.49 -17.15
C MET A 188 3.77 0.76 -16.00
N SER A 189 4.29 0.81 -14.77
CA SER A 189 3.54 1.19 -13.56
C SER A 189 4.03 2.55 -13.10
N VAL A 190 3.09 3.49 -12.93
CA VAL A 190 3.37 4.84 -12.45
C VAL A 190 2.65 5.04 -11.13
N LEU A 191 3.41 5.37 -10.07
CA LEU A 191 2.86 5.78 -8.79
C LEU A 191 3.11 7.28 -8.61
N ALA A 192 2.03 8.04 -8.57
CA ALA A 192 2.06 9.49 -8.42
C ALA A 192 1.73 9.86 -6.97
N LYS A 193 2.56 10.68 -6.34
CA LYS A 193 2.44 11.06 -4.92
C LYS A 193 1.78 12.42 -4.74
N TYR A 194 1.18 12.62 -3.56
CA TYR A 194 0.47 13.84 -3.18
C TYR A 194 -0.80 14.09 -3.98
N TYR A 195 -1.53 13.02 -4.30
CA TYR A 195 -2.87 13.11 -4.90
C TYR A 195 -3.89 12.87 -3.79
N PRO A 196 -4.67 13.86 -3.36
CA PRO A 196 -5.46 13.78 -2.14
C PRO A 196 -6.58 12.74 -2.21
N TYR A 197 -6.93 12.15 -1.07
CA TYR A 197 -8.05 11.21 -0.97
C TYR A 197 -9.39 11.94 -1.18
N GLU A 198 -9.61 13.01 -0.42
CA GLU A 198 -10.73 13.94 -0.59
C GLU A 198 -10.30 15.13 -1.45
N LEU A 199 -11.07 15.42 -2.50
CA LEU A 199 -10.82 16.57 -3.36
C LEU A 199 -11.58 17.80 -2.84
N ALA A 200 -10.95 18.97 -2.98
CA ALA A 200 -11.55 20.26 -2.69
C ALA A 200 -12.56 20.67 -3.78
N ASP A 201 -13.27 21.78 -3.52
CA ASP A 201 -14.13 22.46 -4.49
C ASP A 201 -15.29 21.59 -5.05
N GLY A 202 -15.68 20.55 -4.31
CA GLY A 202 -16.78 19.65 -4.67
C GLY A 202 -16.46 18.68 -5.81
N LEU A 203 -15.19 18.52 -6.17
CA LEU A 203 -14.76 17.56 -7.18
C LEU A 203 -14.81 16.12 -6.65
N HIS A 204 -15.03 15.16 -7.54
CA HIS A 204 -15.01 13.73 -7.21
C HIS A 204 -14.08 12.95 -8.13
N TRP A 205 -13.43 11.92 -7.58
CA TRP A 205 -12.44 11.13 -8.33
C TRP A 205 -13.03 10.39 -9.51
N ASP A 206 -14.28 9.93 -9.40
CA ASP A 206 -14.98 9.26 -10.51
C ASP A 206 -15.15 10.17 -11.74
N ASP A 207 -15.21 11.49 -11.54
CA ASP A 207 -15.40 12.45 -12.61
C ASP A 207 -14.07 12.86 -13.27
N ILE A 208 -12.98 12.94 -12.49
CA ILE A 208 -11.73 13.57 -12.94
C ILE A 208 -10.54 12.62 -13.09
N LYS A 209 -10.63 11.35 -12.66
CA LYS A 209 -9.44 10.47 -12.61
C LYS A 209 -8.77 10.27 -13.97
N GLU A 210 -9.54 10.14 -15.03
CA GLU A 210 -8.97 9.94 -16.37
C GLU A 210 -8.29 11.21 -16.89
N ASP A 211 -8.86 12.39 -16.67
CA ASP A 211 -8.24 13.68 -17.01
C ASP A 211 -6.94 13.90 -16.24
N VAL A 212 -6.91 13.51 -14.96
CA VAL A 212 -5.70 13.57 -14.14
C VAL A 212 -4.65 12.59 -14.66
N ALA A 213 -5.05 11.40 -15.10
CA ALA A 213 -4.13 10.44 -15.73
C ALA A 213 -3.55 10.99 -17.05
N ASP A 214 -4.36 11.66 -17.87
CA ASP A 214 -3.89 12.34 -19.09
C ASP A 214 -2.87 13.44 -18.79
N ARG A 215 -3.07 14.20 -17.71
CA ARG A 215 -2.09 15.20 -17.24
C ARG A 215 -0.78 14.56 -16.81
N ILE A 216 -0.83 13.42 -16.11
CA ILE A 216 0.37 12.66 -15.71
C ILE A 216 1.11 12.14 -16.95
N VAL A 217 0.39 11.55 -17.91
CA VAL A 217 0.98 11.07 -19.18
C VAL A 217 1.60 12.23 -19.96
N SER A 218 0.90 13.36 -20.06
CA SER A 218 1.38 14.57 -20.74
C SER A 218 2.63 15.14 -20.07
N TYR A 219 2.69 15.09 -18.74
CA TYR A 219 3.88 15.48 -17.99
C TYR A 219 5.06 14.54 -18.31
N MET A 220 4.85 13.23 -18.26
CA MET A 220 5.87 12.24 -18.61
C MET A 220 6.34 12.37 -20.07
N ALA A 221 5.45 12.76 -20.99
CA ALA A 221 5.77 12.96 -22.41
C ALA A 221 6.81 14.08 -22.64
N LYS A 222 6.98 15.00 -21.68
CA LYS A 222 8.09 15.97 -21.70
C LYS A 222 9.44 15.25 -21.67
N LEU A 223 9.55 14.13 -20.97
CA LEU A 223 10.77 13.32 -20.85
C LEU A 223 10.80 12.13 -21.81
N MET A 224 9.62 11.66 -22.24
CA MET A 224 9.40 10.48 -23.07
C MET A 224 8.47 10.82 -24.25
N PRO A 225 8.96 11.43 -25.35
CA PRO A 225 8.12 12.18 -26.29
C PRO A 225 7.12 11.32 -27.06
N ASN A 226 7.49 10.07 -27.35
CA ASN A 226 6.65 9.10 -28.04
C ASN A 226 5.68 8.37 -27.08
N LEU A 227 5.67 8.69 -25.77
CA LEU A 227 4.94 7.91 -24.77
C LEU A 227 3.45 7.82 -25.10
N ALA A 228 2.83 8.94 -25.43
CA ALA A 228 1.41 8.99 -25.79
C ALA A 228 1.10 8.07 -26.98
N ASP A 229 1.99 8.02 -27.97
CA ASP A 229 1.81 7.21 -29.16
C ASP A 229 1.91 5.72 -28.86
N VAL A 230 2.81 5.30 -27.97
CA VAL A 230 3.06 3.88 -27.71
C VAL A 230 2.10 3.25 -26.71
N ILE A 231 1.25 4.02 -26.04
CA ILE A 231 0.21 3.49 -25.13
C ILE A 231 -0.85 2.75 -25.95
N ILE A 232 -1.13 1.50 -25.57
CA ILE A 232 -2.20 0.66 -26.16
C ILE A 232 -3.25 0.25 -25.13
N GLY A 233 -3.01 0.53 -23.85
CA GLY A 233 -3.99 0.31 -22.79
C GLY A 233 -3.59 1.09 -21.54
N ARG A 234 -4.59 1.51 -20.77
CA ARG A 234 -4.40 2.20 -19.50
C ARG A 234 -5.35 1.62 -18.45
N GLN A 235 -4.83 1.49 -17.24
CA GLN A 235 -5.64 1.33 -16.03
C GLN A 235 -5.30 2.47 -15.08
N THR A 236 -6.32 3.25 -14.76
CA THR A 236 -6.23 4.35 -13.79
C THR A 236 -6.83 3.90 -12.47
N ILE A 237 -6.09 4.09 -11.38
CA ILE A 237 -6.52 3.76 -10.02
C ILE A 237 -6.38 5.03 -9.18
N SER A 238 -7.51 5.65 -8.88
CA SER A 238 -7.59 6.83 -8.02
C SER A 238 -7.32 6.46 -6.55
N PRO A 239 -7.04 7.46 -5.70
CA PRO A 239 -7.10 7.31 -4.26
C PRO A 239 -8.32 6.57 -3.72
N LEU A 240 -9.51 6.90 -4.23
CA LEU A 240 -10.76 6.27 -3.79
C LEU A 240 -10.86 4.81 -4.25
N ASP A 241 -10.38 4.51 -5.47
CA ASP A 241 -10.29 3.13 -5.97
C ASP A 241 -9.34 2.29 -5.08
N LEU A 242 -8.26 2.88 -4.55
CA LEU A 242 -7.33 2.16 -3.67
C LEU A 242 -8.01 1.71 -2.37
N GLU A 243 -8.87 2.54 -1.77
CA GLU A 243 -9.64 2.14 -0.60
C GLU A 243 -10.71 1.11 -0.96
N THR A 244 -11.46 1.35 -2.03
CA THR A 244 -12.60 0.51 -2.43
C THR A 244 -12.19 -0.90 -2.84
N VAL A 245 -11.10 -1.01 -3.63
CA VAL A 245 -10.66 -2.29 -4.21
C VAL A 245 -9.71 -3.04 -3.27
N TYR A 246 -8.82 -2.34 -2.58
CA TYR A 246 -7.77 -2.99 -1.78
C TYR A 246 -7.97 -2.84 -0.26
N GLY A 247 -8.99 -2.10 0.19
CA GLY A 247 -9.23 -1.86 1.60
C GLY A 247 -8.20 -0.95 2.26
N LEU A 248 -7.50 -0.12 1.48
CA LEU A 248 -6.49 0.82 1.98
C LEU A 248 -7.17 2.12 2.42
N THR A 249 -7.49 2.27 3.70
CA THR A 249 -8.13 3.48 4.21
C THR A 249 -7.33 4.74 3.88
N GLU A 250 -8.03 5.73 3.30
CA GLU A 250 -7.49 6.98 2.77
C GLU A 250 -6.34 6.76 1.77
N SER A 251 -6.35 5.61 1.07
CA SER A 251 -5.35 5.12 0.12
C SER A 251 -3.93 4.92 0.66
N ASP A 252 -3.77 4.84 1.98
CA ASP A 252 -2.44 4.74 2.58
C ASP A 252 -1.90 3.30 2.55
N ILE A 253 -1.01 3.05 1.58
CA ILE A 253 -0.30 1.78 1.42
C ILE A 253 0.54 1.36 2.66
N PHE A 254 0.77 2.29 3.58
CA PHE A 254 1.50 2.04 4.82
C PHE A 254 0.60 1.83 6.03
N HIS A 255 -0.73 1.98 5.90
CA HIS A 255 -1.70 1.83 6.99
C HIS A 255 -1.45 2.81 8.16
N GLY A 256 -1.15 4.07 7.85
CA GLY A 256 -0.88 5.15 8.79
C GLY A 256 0.48 5.81 8.56
N ARG A 257 0.56 7.13 8.74
CA ARG A 257 1.80 7.92 8.59
C ARG A 257 2.92 7.40 9.47
N HIS A 258 4.15 7.62 9.00
CA HIS A 258 5.39 7.39 9.74
C HIS A 258 5.89 8.72 10.33
N ASP A 259 5.05 9.39 11.10
CA ASP A 259 5.44 10.56 11.90
C ASP A 259 6.01 10.08 13.24
N LEU A 260 6.83 10.89 13.92
CA LEU A 260 7.51 10.48 15.16
C LEU A 260 6.55 9.99 16.25
N ASP A 261 5.35 10.55 16.30
CA ASP A 261 4.27 10.21 17.22
C ASP A 261 3.38 9.04 16.75
N GLN A 262 3.64 8.46 15.58
CA GLN A 262 2.95 7.27 15.02
C GLN A 262 3.93 6.12 14.67
N LEU A 263 5.08 6.09 15.34
CA LEU A 263 6.16 5.13 15.14
C LEU A 263 6.50 4.34 16.41
N PHE A 264 7.26 3.26 16.24
CA PHE A 264 7.72 2.39 17.34
C PHE A 264 6.57 1.94 18.25
N SER A 265 6.67 2.20 19.55
CA SER A 265 5.66 1.87 20.56
C SER A 265 4.38 2.69 20.44
N LEU A 266 4.36 3.71 19.58
CA LEU A 266 3.16 4.51 19.29
C LEU A 266 2.45 4.02 18.02
N ARG A 267 2.97 3.01 17.31
CA ARG A 267 2.34 2.48 16.09
C ARG A 267 1.45 1.24 16.37
N PRO A 268 0.15 1.28 16.05
CA PRO A 268 -0.64 2.47 15.71
C PRO A 268 -1.12 3.25 16.93
N HIS A 269 -1.00 2.64 18.12
CA HIS A 269 -1.38 3.21 19.40
C HIS A 269 -0.66 2.44 20.52
N PRO A 270 -0.30 3.04 21.68
CA PRO A 270 0.39 2.33 22.77
C PRO A 270 -0.28 1.03 23.24
N ARG A 271 -1.62 1.01 23.29
CA ARG A 271 -2.42 -0.18 23.65
C ARG A 271 -2.58 -1.20 22.52
N ALA A 272 -2.18 -0.84 21.30
CA ALA A 272 -2.16 -1.70 20.12
C ALA A 272 -0.73 -1.96 19.59
N ALA A 273 0.29 -1.58 20.38
CA ALA A 273 1.69 -1.77 20.05
C ALA A 273 2.13 -3.20 20.40
N GLN A 274 3.24 -3.65 19.79
CA GLN A 274 3.73 -5.02 19.95
C GLN A 274 2.67 -6.08 19.60
N TYR A 275 1.88 -5.80 18.56
CA TYR A 275 0.97 -6.73 17.88
C TYR A 275 -0.30 -7.11 18.65
N ARG A 276 -0.34 -6.95 19.98
CA ARG A 276 -1.57 -7.13 20.76
C ARG A 276 -2.50 -5.93 20.59
N THR A 277 -3.78 -6.13 20.87
CA THR A 277 -4.78 -5.05 20.92
C THR A 277 -5.46 -5.02 22.29
N PRO A 278 -6.29 -4.01 22.60
CA PRO A 278 -7.12 -4.02 23.80
C PRO A 278 -8.08 -5.22 23.90
N ILE A 279 -8.41 -5.85 22.76
CA ILE A 279 -9.24 -7.05 22.69
C ILE A 279 -8.35 -8.27 22.81
N ALA A 280 -8.63 -9.14 23.79
CA ALA A 280 -7.86 -10.35 23.98
C ALA A 280 -7.97 -11.23 22.73
N HIS A 281 -6.85 -11.82 22.30
CA HIS A 281 -6.79 -12.71 21.13
C HIS A 281 -7.06 -12.04 19.76
N LEU A 282 -7.15 -10.71 19.71
CA LEU A 282 -7.06 -9.94 18.46
C LEU A 282 -5.67 -9.34 18.35
N TYR A 283 -5.05 -9.53 17.18
CA TYR A 283 -3.68 -9.09 16.89
C TYR A 283 -3.60 -8.30 15.59
N LEU A 284 -2.73 -7.30 15.51
CA LEU A 284 -2.38 -6.63 14.26
C LEU A 284 -1.13 -7.27 13.66
N CYS A 285 -1.19 -7.63 12.38
CA CYS A 285 -0.09 -8.29 11.67
C CYS A 285 0.29 -7.63 10.32
N GLY A 286 -0.39 -6.55 9.93
CA GLY A 286 -0.09 -5.80 8.70
C GLY A 286 0.78 -4.57 8.89
N SER A 287 0.88 -3.75 7.84
CA SER A 287 1.71 -2.51 7.78
C SER A 287 1.40 -1.48 8.86
N GLY A 288 0.20 -1.57 9.46
CA GLY A 288 -0.23 -0.72 10.57
C GLY A 288 0.43 -1.06 11.90
N ALA A 289 1.13 -2.19 12.00
CA ALA A 289 1.96 -2.56 13.14
C ALA A 289 3.44 -2.27 12.85
N HIS A 290 4.21 -2.00 13.90
CA HIS A 290 5.66 -1.83 13.80
C HIS A 290 6.34 -3.11 13.23
N PRO A 291 7.36 -3.03 12.36
CA PRO A 291 8.13 -1.85 11.94
C PRO A 291 7.44 -0.87 11.00
N GLY A 292 6.36 -1.28 10.34
CA GLY A 292 5.69 -0.49 9.30
C GLY A 292 5.45 -1.32 8.04
N GLY A 293 5.07 -0.64 6.96
CA GLY A 293 4.80 -1.30 5.69
C GLY A 293 6.05 -1.68 4.90
N GLY A 294 5.90 -1.81 3.58
CA GLY A 294 6.93 -2.40 2.72
C GLY A 294 6.84 -3.94 2.71
N VAL A 295 7.34 -4.56 1.63
CA VAL A 295 7.25 -6.02 1.41
C VAL A 295 8.32 -6.76 2.23
N THR A 296 8.42 -6.43 3.52
CA THR A 296 9.43 -6.95 4.46
C THR A 296 8.98 -8.24 5.15
N GLY A 297 7.66 -8.43 5.30
CA GLY A 297 7.07 -9.52 6.08
C GLY A 297 7.27 -9.41 7.59
N ALA A 298 7.93 -8.36 8.08
CA ALA A 298 8.31 -8.23 9.48
C ALA A 298 7.13 -8.07 10.45
N PRO A 299 6.08 -7.25 10.17
CA PRO A 299 4.92 -7.17 11.06
C PRO A 299 4.22 -8.54 11.23
N GLY A 300 4.04 -9.26 10.13
CA GLY A 300 3.43 -10.60 10.14
C GLY A 300 4.26 -11.62 10.91
N HIS A 301 5.58 -11.64 10.69
CA HIS A 301 6.51 -12.51 11.42
C HIS A 301 6.45 -12.25 12.93
N ASN A 302 6.53 -10.99 13.34
CA ASN A 302 6.57 -10.63 14.75
C ASN A 302 5.23 -10.87 15.45
N ALA A 303 4.11 -10.59 14.77
CA ALA A 303 2.78 -10.91 15.27
C ALA A 303 2.59 -12.42 15.48
N ALA A 304 3.04 -13.25 14.53
CA ALA A 304 2.98 -14.70 14.66
C ALA A 304 3.76 -15.20 15.90
N ARG A 305 4.97 -14.66 16.16
CA ARG A 305 5.73 -14.98 17.38
C ARG A 305 4.99 -14.59 18.65
N ARG A 306 4.31 -13.44 18.65
CA ARG A 306 3.50 -12.98 19.79
C ARG A 306 2.34 -13.95 20.04
N VAL A 307 1.60 -14.31 19.00
CA VAL A 307 0.48 -15.26 19.08
C VAL A 307 0.94 -16.61 19.64
N ILE A 308 2.04 -17.16 19.12
CA ILE A 308 2.59 -18.44 19.59
C ILE A 308 2.94 -18.37 21.08
N SER A 309 3.57 -17.28 21.53
CA SER A 309 3.89 -17.08 22.96
C SER A 309 2.63 -17.03 23.82
N ASP A 310 1.60 -16.32 23.38
CA ASP A 310 0.38 -16.10 24.16
C ASP A 310 -0.49 -17.36 24.23
N LEU A 311 -0.54 -18.14 23.15
CA LEU A 311 -1.32 -19.38 23.09
C LEU A 311 -0.65 -20.57 23.77
N LYS A 312 0.68 -20.55 23.95
CA LYS A 312 1.43 -21.58 24.69
C LYS A 312 1.36 -21.43 26.21
N ARG A 313 0.99 -20.25 26.73
CA ARG A 313 0.89 -19.97 28.17
C ARG A 313 -0.45 -20.41 28.78
N ARG A 314 -1.14 -21.33 28.12
CA ARG A 314 -2.36 -22.00 28.57
C ARG A 314 -2.08 -23.48 28.71
#